data_AF-C4Y0S6-F1
#
_entry.id   AF-C4Y0S6-F1
#
_cell.length_a   1.000
_cell.length_b   1.000
_cell.length_c   1.000
_cell.angle_alpha   90.00
_cell.angle_beta   90.00
_cell.angle_gamma   90.00
#
_symmetry.space_group_name_H-M   'P 1'
#
loop_
_entity.id
_entity.type
_entity.pdbx_description
1 polymer ?
#
loop_
_entity_poly.entity_id
_entity_poly.type
_entity_poly.pdbx_seq_one_letter_code
_entity_poly.pdbx_strand_id
1 'polypeptide(L)'
;MREGCHYFEYDIVRGNEGRAHVRVGIARREAALEAPVGFDGYGYGMRDVGGEKITLSRPRAYMPPEEGGFKTGDTLGILVELPQQSTVQALESSQNNSPNPSHVSSKKGSKENSATPDKTNEYLGAVRDQLPIKYKNGLYFEQFEYTPTKQMAHLLNPVTVFGEKAVLHTSDTAHIPTLPGSRIVVFKNGVCMGPMFENLFSFSPSGAAQSSNPSYNHTDDGSLGYYPMMSVFSGGIVRLNAGPDFKYPVPEGARPLCERYDEKIVEEWMWDLVDEVEASYLDSFE
;
A
#
# COMPACT_ATOMS: atom_id res chain seq x y z
N MET A 1 -7.22 -2.32 -1.79
CA MET A 1 -7.04 -3.71 -2.28
C MET A 1 -6.17 -4.44 -1.27
N ARG A 2 -6.69 -5.53 -0.68
CA ARG A 2 -6.03 -6.27 0.40
C ARG A 2 -5.65 -7.70 0.01
N GLU A 3 -6.42 -8.29 -0.89
CA GLU A 3 -6.22 -9.65 -1.40
C GLU A 3 -6.97 -9.80 -2.73
N GLY A 4 -6.81 -10.95 -3.39
CA GLY A 4 -7.59 -11.29 -4.57
C GLY A 4 -7.13 -10.60 -5.85
N CYS A 5 -8.01 -10.60 -6.85
CA CYS A 5 -7.72 -10.14 -8.21
C CYS A 5 -8.65 -8.97 -8.57
N HIS A 6 -8.07 -7.77 -8.71
CA HIS A 6 -8.83 -6.54 -8.98
C HIS A 6 -8.42 -5.91 -10.30
N TYR A 7 -9.40 -5.35 -11.02
CA TYR A 7 -9.21 -4.63 -12.27
C TYR A 7 -9.85 -3.24 -12.23
N PHE A 8 -9.14 -2.25 -12.78
CA PHE A 8 -9.64 -0.89 -12.99
C PHE A 8 -8.89 -0.24 -14.17
N GLU A 9 -9.43 0.84 -14.72
CA GLU A 9 -8.83 1.57 -15.84
C GLU A 9 -8.42 3.00 -15.43
N TYR A 10 -7.30 3.47 -15.99
CA TYR A 10 -6.94 4.88 -16.02
C TYR A 10 -7.14 5.44 -17.42
N ASP A 11 -8.04 6.41 -17.51
CA ASP A 11 -8.29 7.21 -18.70
C ASP A 11 -7.32 8.40 -18.74
N ILE A 12 -6.46 8.43 -19.74
CA ILE A 12 -5.48 9.51 -19.91
C ILE A 12 -6.16 10.65 -20.66
N VAL A 13 -6.81 11.55 -19.91
CA VAL A 13 -7.53 12.70 -20.46
C VAL A 13 -6.55 13.74 -21.01
N ARG A 14 -5.41 13.94 -20.34
CA ARG A 14 -4.31 14.78 -20.82
C ARG A 14 -2.98 14.32 -20.25
N GLY A 15 -2.09 13.81 -21.09
CA GLY A 15 -0.79 13.30 -20.66
C GLY A 15 0.15 13.14 -21.86
N ASN A 16 1.46 13.26 -21.62
CA ASN A 16 2.46 13.28 -22.67
C ASN A 16 2.16 14.34 -23.77
N GLU A 17 1.71 15.52 -23.35
CA GLU A 17 1.28 16.60 -24.23
C GLU A 17 1.89 17.94 -23.81
N GLY A 18 2.89 18.41 -24.55
CA GLY A 18 3.62 19.64 -24.21
C GLY A 18 4.36 19.49 -22.89
N ARG A 19 3.91 20.22 -21.85
CA ARG A 19 4.43 20.12 -20.47
C ARG A 19 3.57 19.24 -19.56
N ALA A 20 2.38 18.84 -20.01
CA ALA A 20 1.46 18.05 -19.20
C ALA A 20 1.92 16.60 -19.17
N HIS A 21 2.26 16.12 -17.97
CA HIS A 21 2.71 14.75 -17.74
C HIS A 21 1.91 14.05 -16.67
N VAL A 22 1.86 12.73 -16.75
CA VAL A 22 1.15 11.90 -15.77
C VAL A 22 1.97 10.66 -15.43
N ARG A 23 1.78 10.18 -14.21
CA ARG A 23 2.18 8.83 -13.78
C ARG A 23 0.97 8.14 -13.18
N VAL A 24 0.86 6.86 -13.43
CA VAL A 24 -0.24 6.04 -12.91
C VAL A 24 0.29 4.76 -12.31
N GLY A 25 -0.43 4.20 -11.34
CA GLY A 25 -0.04 2.97 -10.69
C GLY A 25 -0.85 2.69 -9.44
N ILE A 26 -0.20 2.09 -8.45
CA ILE A 26 -0.78 1.83 -7.13
C ILE A 26 0.21 2.23 -6.04
N ALA A 27 -0.30 2.58 -4.87
CA ALA A 27 0.52 2.86 -3.70
C ALA A 27 -0.20 2.49 -2.41
N ARG A 28 0.56 2.37 -1.33
CA ARG A 28 0.03 2.22 0.02
C ARG A 28 -0.24 3.57 0.66
N ARG A 29 -0.87 3.56 1.83
CA ARG A 29 -1.19 4.79 2.59
C ARG A 29 0.03 5.58 3.03
N GLU A 30 1.16 4.92 3.26
CA GLU A 30 2.40 5.58 3.66
C GLU A 30 3.04 6.41 2.55
N ALA A 31 2.60 6.25 1.30
CA ALA A 31 3.16 6.97 0.17
C ALA A 31 2.82 8.46 0.25
N ALA A 32 3.83 9.31 0.06
CA ALA A 32 3.62 10.76 0.14
C ALA A 32 2.76 11.27 -1.03
N LEU A 33 1.63 11.92 -0.72
CA LEU A 33 0.73 12.50 -1.74
C LEU A 33 1.36 13.64 -2.54
N GLU A 34 2.33 14.34 -1.95
CA GLU A 34 3.09 15.42 -2.61
C GLU A 34 4.13 14.89 -3.62
N ALA A 35 4.44 13.59 -3.56
CA ALA A 35 5.40 12.94 -4.42
C ALA A 35 4.71 12.13 -5.53
N PRO A 36 5.34 12.00 -6.72
CA PRO A 36 4.77 11.19 -7.77
C PRO A 36 4.82 9.70 -7.40
N VAL A 37 3.81 8.93 -7.82
CA VAL A 37 3.76 7.48 -7.65
C VAL A 37 5.06 6.82 -8.13
N GLY A 38 5.61 5.93 -7.31
CA GLY A 38 6.91 5.28 -7.51
C GLY A 38 8.13 6.08 -7.06
N PHE A 39 7.93 7.22 -6.38
CA PHE A 39 9.01 7.99 -5.74
C PHE A 39 9.69 7.19 -4.61
N ASP A 40 8.90 6.59 -3.73
CA ASP A 40 9.34 5.82 -2.57
C ASP A 40 9.16 4.30 -2.78
N GLY A 41 9.34 3.53 -1.69
CA GLY A 41 9.13 2.08 -1.67
C GLY A 41 7.68 1.67 -1.43
N TYR A 42 6.75 2.62 -1.25
CA TYR A 42 5.35 2.35 -0.97
C TYR A 42 4.49 2.39 -2.24
N GLY A 43 5.02 2.97 -3.32
CA GLY A 43 4.36 3.07 -4.62
C GLY A 43 5.04 2.30 -5.75
N TYR A 44 4.20 1.81 -6.67
CA TYR A 44 4.59 1.23 -7.95
C TYR A 44 3.88 2.01 -9.06
N GLY A 45 4.66 2.74 -9.85
CA GLY A 45 4.15 3.63 -10.90
C GLY A 45 4.66 3.26 -12.29
N MET A 46 4.07 3.90 -13.28
CA MET A 46 4.54 3.94 -14.66
C MET A 46 4.43 5.36 -15.19
N ARG A 47 5.43 5.80 -15.97
CA ARG A 47 5.49 7.14 -16.56
C ARG A 47 4.93 7.15 -17.98
N ASP A 48 4.21 8.23 -18.30
CA ASP A 48 3.65 8.50 -19.63
C ASP A 48 4.68 8.49 -20.76
N VAL A 49 5.79 9.20 -20.59
CA VAL A 49 6.89 9.22 -21.55
C VAL A 49 7.71 7.94 -21.43
N GLY A 50 7.79 7.18 -22.52
CA GLY A 50 8.61 5.97 -22.62
C GLY A 50 8.01 4.74 -21.94
N GLY A 51 6.93 4.87 -21.16
CA GLY A 51 6.25 3.73 -20.54
C GLY A 51 7.13 2.98 -19.54
N GLU A 52 8.08 3.69 -18.93
CA GLU A 52 8.99 3.11 -17.94
C GLU A 52 8.23 2.84 -16.64
N LYS A 53 8.45 1.67 -16.05
CA LYS A 53 7.98 1.36 -14.71
C LYS A 53 8.92 1.97 -13.68
N ILE A 54 8.37 2.45 -12.57
CA ILE A 54 9.13 3.17 -11.55
C ILE A 54 8.69 2.79 -10.13
N THR A 55 9.68 2.52 -9.30
CA THR A 55 9.58 2.37 -7.85
C THR A 55 10.91 2.82 -7.25
N LEU A 56 10.94 3.33 -6.02
CA LEU A 56 12.15 3.87 -5.37
C LEU A 56 12.88 4.93 -6.21
N SER A 57 12.14 5.73 -6.99
CA SER A 57 12.69 6.72 -7.92
C SER A 57 13.66 6.15 -8.97
N ARG A 58 13.53 4.87 -9.31
CA ARG A 58 14.38 4.18 -10.29
C ARG A 58 13.55 3.75 -11.51
N PRO A 59 13.54 4.53 -12.60
CA PRO A 59 12.92 4.14 -13.85
C PRO A 59 13.57 2.88 -14.42
N ARG A 60 12.76 1.97 -14.95
CA ARG A 60 13.20 0.78 -15.68
C ARG A 60 12.34 0.61 -16.92
N ALA A 61 12.94 0.14 -18.01
CA ALA A 61 12.21 -0.19 -19.22
C ALA A 61 11.09 -1.22 -18.91
N TYR A 62 9.94 -1.02 -19.53
CA TYR A 62 8.79 -1.90 -19.39
C TYR A 62 7.99 -1.98 -20.68
N MET A 63 7.39 -0.87 -21.13
CA MET A 63 6.73 -0.87 -22.43
C MET A 63 7.76 -0.98 -23.57
N PRO A 64 7.40 -1.64 -24.69
CA PRO A 64 8.23 -1.68 -25.88
C PRO A 64 8.59 -0.27 -26.37
N PRO A 65 9.82 -0.01 -26.84
CA PRO A 65 10.22 1.31 -27.34
C PRO A 65 9.34 1.84 -28.47
N GLU A 66 8.77 0.95 -29.28
CA GLU A 66 7.86 1.28 -30.39
C GLU A 66 6.52 1.88 -29.93
N GLU A 67 6.05 1.55 -28.73
CA GLU A 67 4.84 2.13 -28.13
C GLU A 67 5.09 3.54 -27.59
N GLY A 68 6.34 3.88 -27.26
CA GLY A 68 6.76 5.20 -26.76
C GLY A 68 6.13 5.61 -25.43
N GLY A 69 5.49 4.67 -24.72
CA GLY A 69 4.70 4.93 -23.52
C GLY A 69 3.21 5.09 -23.80
N PHE A 70 2.57 6.07 -23.16
CA PHE A 70 1.15 6.37 -23.30
C PHE A 70 0.89 7.88 -23.31
N LYS A 71 -0.25 8.29 -23.87
CA LYS A 71 -0.57 9.70 -24.13
C LYS A 71 -2.06 10.00 -23.99
N THR A 72 -2.41 11.27 -24.14
CA THR A 72 -3.80 11.74 -24.24
C THR A 72 -4.63 10.84 -25.17
N GLY A 73 -5.74 10.32 -24.64
CA GLY A 73 -6.68 9.43 -25.34
C GLY A 73 -6.47 7.94 -25.05
N ASP A 74 -5.30 7.53 -24.55
CA ASP A 74 -5.08 6.14 -24.16
C ASP A 74 -5.86 5.76 -22.90
N THR A 75 -6.22 4.49 -22.80
CA THR A 75 -6.79 3.87 -21.59
C THR A 75 -5.86 2.77 -21.12
N LEU A 76 -5.48 2.83 -19.84
CA LEU A 76 -4.62 1.85 -19.22
C LEU A 76 -5.42 1.00 -18.24
N GLY A 77 -5.65 -0.27 -18.58
CA GLY A 77 -6.19 -1.26 -17.66
C GLY A 77 -5.11 -1.75 -16.70
N ILE A 78 -5.42 -1.78 -15.41
CA ILE A 78 -4.52 -2.22 -14.35
C ILE A 78 -5.14 -3.43 -13.68
N LEU A 79 -4.48 -4.57 -13.79
CA LEU A 79 -4.82 -5.80 -13.07
C LEU A 79 -3.85 -5.93 -11.89
N VAL A 80 -4.40 -6.02 -10.69
CA VAL A 80 -3.64 -6.22 -9.45
C VAL A 80 -4.04 -7.56 -8.85
N GLU A 81 -3.08 -8.47 -8.77
CA GLU A 81 -3.24 -9.77 -8.13
C GLU A 81 -2.48 -9.77 -6.81
N LEU A 82 -3.19 -10.11 -5.74
CA LEU A 82 -2.68 -10.21 -4.38
C LEU A 82 -3.02 -11.59 -3.80
N PRO A 83 -2.13 -12.20 -3.01
CA PRO A 83 -2.45 -13.43 -2.30
C PRO A 83 -3.61 -13.20 -1.31
N GLN A 84 -4.28 -14.28 -0.94
CA GLN A 84 -5.29 -14.28 0.12
C GLN A 84 -4.65 -13.88 1.46
N GLN A 85 -5.35 -13.10 2.27
CA GLN A 85 -4.89 -12.57 3.55
C GLN A 85 -4.52 -13.71 4.51
N SER A 86 -5.28 -14.82 4.50
CA SER A 86 -4.95 -16.03 5.25
C SER A 86 -3.59 -16.63 4.87
N THR A 87 -3.22 -16.54 3.59
CA THR A 87 -1.92 -17.00 3.10
C THR A 87 -0.80 -16.08 3.57
N VAL A 88 -1.03 -14.77 3.54
CA VAL A 88 -0.07 -13.77 4.03
C VAL A 88 0.19 -13.95 5.53
N GLN A 89 -0.86 -14.12 6.33
CA GLN A 89 -0.77 -14.35 7.77
C GLN A 89 -0.01 -15.65 8.11
N ALA A 90 -0.25 -16.73 7.36
CA ALA A 90 0.46 -17.99 7.54
C ALA A 90 1.95 -17.86 7.23
N LEU A 91 2.31 -17.14 6.16
CA LEU A 91 3.71 -16.88 5.79
C LEU A 91 4.43 -16.08 6.88
N GLU A 92 3.78 -15.06 7.43
CA GLU A 92 4.35 -14.21 8.48
C GLU A 92 4.54 -14.95 9.80
N SER A 93 3.56 -15.77 10.18
CA SER A 93 3.65 -16.65 11.35
C SER A 93 4.82 -17.63 11.23
N SER A 94 5.09 -18.12 10.01
CA SER A 94 6.22 -19.02 9.74
C SER A 94 7.59 -18.31 9.79
N GLN A 95 7.66 -17.05 9.35
CA GLN A 95 8.89 -16.25 9.39
C GLN A 95 9.25 -15.79 10.81
N ASN A 96 8.25 -15.46 11.63
CA ASN A 96 8.44 -15.07 13.03
C ASN A 96 8.83 -16.25 13.94
N ASN A 97 8.47 -17.49 13.58
CA ASN A 97 8.81 -18.70 14.33
C ASN A 97 10.18 -19.31 13.99
N SER A 98 10.95 -18.72 13.08
CA SER A 98 12.33 -19.14 12.84
C SER A 98 13.24 -18.62 13.98
N PRO A 99 13.86 -19.49 14.80
CA PRO A 99 14.75 -19.04 15.85
C PRO A 99 16.01 -18.45 15.21
N ASN A 100 16.23 -17.14 15.36
CA ASN A 100 17.49 -16.50 14.98
C ASN A 100 18.65 -17.19 15.71
N PRO A 101 19.58 -17.88 15.02
CA PRO A 101 20.68 -18.58 15.67
C PRO A 101 21.89 -17.65 15.78
N SER A 102 21.74 -16.47 16.38
CA SER A 102 22.89 -15.62 16.72
C SER A 102 22.46 -14.37 17.48
N HIS A 103 22.27 -14.47 18.79
CA HIS A 103 22.76 -13.46 19.74
C HIS A 103 22.60 -13.99 21.17
N VAL A 104 23.68 -14.57 21.70
CA VAL A 104 23.88 -14.65 23.15
C VAL A 104 24.22 -13.23 23.59
N SER A 105 23.23 -12.45 24.03
CA SER A 105 23.46 -11.18 24.71
C SER A 105 23.11 -11.29 26.19
N SER A 106 24.10 -10.98 26.99
CA SER A 106 24.11 -10.87 28.44
C SER A 106 22.89 -10.14 29.02
N LYS A 107 22.34 -10.73 30.10
CA LYS A 107 21.34 -10.12 30.98
C LYS A 107 21.78 -8.72 31.41
N LYS A 108 21.07 -7.70 30.95
CA LYS A 108 21.02 -6.39 31.60
C LYS A 108 19.54 -6.09 31.87
N GLY A 109 19.18 -6.09 33.16
CA GLY A 109 17.82 -5.87 33.61
C GLY A 109 17.34 -4.49 33.19
N SER A 110 16.39 -4.47 32.27
CA SER A 110 15.48 -3.34 32.09
C SER A 110 14.12 -3.80 32.61
N LYS A 111 13.48 -2.95 33.40
CA LYS A 111 12.14 -3.20 33.94
C LYS A 111 11.18 -3.45 32.79
N GLU A 112 10.61 -4.65 32.75
CA GLU A 112 9.41 -4.96 31.98
C GLU A 112 8.28 -4.05 32.48
N ASN A 113 8.07 -2.93 31.80
CA ASN A 113 6.74 -2.35 31.72
C ASN A 113 6.04 -2.99 30.51
N SER A 114 5.79 -4.29 30.59
CA SER A 114 4.85 -4.98 29.69
C SER A 114 3.44 -4.75 30.21
N ALA A 115 2.97 -3.51 30.13
CA ALA A 115 1.56 -3.24 30.03
C ALA A 115 1.27 -3.05 28.53
N THR A 116 1.30 -4.15 27.78
CA THR A 116 0.51 -4.22 26.56
C THR A 116 -0.93 -3.99 27.02
N PRO A 117 -1.64 -2.94 26.57
CA PRO A 117 -3.06 -2.90 26.80
C PRO A 117 -3.59 -4.20 26.18
N ASP A 118 -4.26 -5.04 26.98
CA ASP A 118 -5.08 -6.14 26.48
C ASP A 118 -6.14 -5.51 25.58
N LYS A 119 -5.80 -5.26 24.32
CA LYS A 119 -6.74 -4.79 23.31
C LYS A 119 -7.50 -6.03 22.89
N THR A 120 -8.69 -6.19 23.44
CA THR A 120 -9.71 -7.18 23.05
C THR A 120 -9.88 -7.32 21.53
N ASN A 121 -9.62 -6.25 20.77
CA ASN A 121 -9.61 -6.23 19.31
C ASN A 121 -8.45 -6.97 18.60
N GLU A 122 -7.38 -7.38 19.29
CA GLU A 122 -6.31 -8.19 18.69
C GLU A 122 -6.82 -9.58 18.26
N TYR A 123 -7.87 -10.09 18.93
CA TYR A 123 -8.56 -11.34 18.58
C TYR A 123 -9.54 -11.21 17.41
N LEU A 124 -10.00 -10.00 17.09
CA LEU A 124 -10.96 -9.72 16.02
C LEU A 124 -10.26 -9.22 14.74
N GLY A 125 -9.04 -8.71 14.84
CA GLY A 125 -8.12 -8.52 13.72
C GLY A 125 -7.94 -7.10 13.19
N ALA A 126 -8.79 -6.14 13.60
CA ALA A 126 -8.58 -4.72 13.34
C ALA A 126 -8.68 -3.91 14.63
N VAL A 127 -7.78 -2.95 14.82
CA VAL A 127 -7.73 -2.03 15.95
C VAL A 127 -7.80 -0.62 15.39
N ARG A 128 -8.94 0.05 15.57
CA ARG A 128 -9.21 1.40 15.04
C ARG A 128 -9.28 2.41 16.16
N ASP A 129 -8.94 3.66 15.84
CA ASP A 129 -9.14 4.82 16.72
C ASP A 129 -9.68 5.95 15.86
N GLN A 130 -10.97 6.25 16.05
CA GLN A 130 -11.69 7.24 15.25
C GLN A 130 -12.31 8.27 16.19
N LEU A 131 -11.73 9.47 16.20
CA LEU A 131 -12.16 10.55 17.07
C LEU A 131 -13.08 11.50 16.31
N PRO A 132 -14.35 11.66 16.73
CA PRO A 132 -15.24 12.63 16.12
C PRO A 132 -14.79 14.06 16.47
N ILE A 133 -14.54 14.86 15.45
CA ILE A 133 -14.15 16.27 15.60
C ILE A 133 -15.11 17.19 14.84
N LYS A 134 -15.34 18.37 15.40
CA LYS A 134 -16.09 19.44 14.72
C LYS A 134 -15.12 20.44 14.14
N TYR A 135 -15.09 20.56 12.81
CA TYR A 135 -14.23 21.51 12.11
C TYR A 135 -15.03 22.30 11.07
N LYS A 136 -14.93 23.63 11.08
CA LYS A 136 -15.65 24.52 10.15
C LYS A 136 -17.14 24.18 9.96
N ASN A 137 -17.85 23.87 11.05
CA ASN A 137 -19.25 23.44 11.09
C ASN A 137 -19.57 22.08 10.44
N GLY A 138 -18.58 21.32 9.99
CA GLY A 138 -18.71 19.91 9.61
C GLY A 138 -18.32 18.98 10.76
N LEU A 139 -18.87 17.76 10.72
CA LEU A 139 -18.44 16.64 11.56
C LEU A 139 -17.50 15.76 10.74
N TYR A 140 -16.35 15.44 11.30
CA TYR A 140 -15.33 14.58 10.69
C TYR A 140 -14.87 13.54 11.71
N PHE A 141 -14.28 12.45 11.22
CA PHE A 141 -13.51 11.53 12.04
C PHE A 141 -12.02 11.75 11.76
N GLU A 142 -11.24 11.88 12.83
CA GLU A 142 -9.79 11.87 12.78
C GLU A 142 -9.30 10.45 13.10
N GLN A 143 -8.37 9.96 12.30
CA GLN A 143 -7.74 8.65 12.46
C GLN A 143 -6.23 8.79 12.25
N PHE A 144 -5.45 8.02 13.00
CA PHE A 144 -4.00 8.04 12.85
C PHE A 144 -3.56 7.48 11.50
N GLU A 145 -2.66 8.19 10.83
CA GLU A 145 -2.15 7.77 9.52
C GLU A 145 -0.90 6.89 9.66
N TYR A 146 -0.75 5.93 8.76
CA TYR A 146 0.48 5.15 8.66
C TYR A 146 1.62 6.03 8.16
N THR A 147 2.77 5.93 8.82
CA THR A 147 3.92 6.78 8.58
C THR A 147 5.09 6.01 7.95
N PRO A 148 5.89 6.65 7.09
CA PRO A 148 7.06 6.03 6.49
C PRO A 148 8.04 5.48 7.52
N THR A 149 8.52 4.26 7.30
CA THR A 149 9.49 3.59 8.17
C THR A 149 10.92 3.88 7.71
N LYS A 150 11.85 3.85 8.67
CA LYS A 150 13.29 4.00 8.36
C LYS A 150 13.78 2.94 7.38
N GLN A 151 13.29 1.70 7.50
CA GLN A 151 13.66 0.61 6.60
C GLN A 151 13.32 0.93 5.14
N MET A 152 12.11 1.44 4.87
CA MET A 152 11.69 1.84 3.53
C MET A 152 12.42 3.09 3.05
N ALA A 153 12.69 4.05 3.93
CA ALA A 153 13.47 5.23 3.59
C ALA A 153 14.92 4.88 3.19
N HIS A 154 15.54 3.89 3.84
CA HIS A 154 16.88 3.41 3.51
C HIS A 154 16.94 2.74 2.11
N LEU A 155 15.83 2.17 1.61
CA LEU A 155 15.79 1.65 0.24
C LEU A 155 15.95 2.74 -0.83
N LEU A 156 15.42 3.94 -0.55
CA LEU A 156 15.53 5.07 -1.46
C LEU A 156 16.97 5.59 -1.51
N ASN A 157 17.58 5.79 -0.34
CA ASN A 157 18.93 6.32 -0.17
C ASN A 157 19.84 5.30 0.56
N PRO A 158 20.42 4.32 -0.15
CA PRO A 158 21.29 3.30 0.47
C PRO A 158 22.62 3.88 0.99
N VAL A 159 22.88 5.18 0.81
CA VAL A 159 24.12 5.84 1.16
C VAL A 159 23.80 7.03 2.09
N THR A 160 24.25 6.93 3.34
CA THR A 160 24.45 7.97 4.37
C THR A 160 23.33 8.28 5.37
N VAL A 161 23.71 8.17 6.66
CA VAL A 161 23.73 9.38 7.53
C VAL A 161 25.04 9.51 8.34
N PHE A 162 25.81 8.46 8.62
CA PHE A 162 27.07 8.61 9.37
C PHE A 162 28.12 7.60 8.94
N GLY A 163 29.15 8.01 8.18
CA GLY A 163 30.54 7.49 8.17
C GLY A 163 30.83 5.97 8.11
N GLU A 164 29.84 5.11 8.15
CA GLU A 164 29.94 3.67 8.09
C GLU A 164 29.63 3.25 6.67
N LYS A 165 30.55 2.46 6.14
CA LYS A 165 30.64 2.01 4.75
C LYS A 165 29.26 1.77 4.15
N ALA A 166 29.04 2.32 2.96
CA ALA A 166 27.91 1.97 2.12
C ALA A 166 27.82 0.44 2.04
N VAL A 167 26.83 -0.13 2.72
CA VAL A 167 26.46 -1.52 2.55
C VAL A 167 25.69 -1.60 1.24
N LEU A 168 26.42 -1.45 0.13
CA LEU A 168 26.00 -1.98 -1.16
C LEU A 168 26.13 -3.49 -1.05
N HIS A 169 25.02 -4.17 -0.83
CA HIS A 169 24.92 -5.63 -0.89
C HIS A 169 25.90 -6.39 0.02
N THR A 170 25.84 -6.19 1.34
CA THR A 170 26.23 -7.26 2.28
C THR A 170 24.96 -7.75 2.95
N SER A 171 24.56 -8.98 2.64
CA SER A 171 23.76 -10.00 3.35
C SER A 171 22.73 -9.66 4.46
N ASP A 172 22.73 -8.46 5.04
CA ASP A 172 21.93 -8.00 6.19
C ASP A 172 21.07 -6.77 5.84
N THR A 173 20.74 -6.52 4.58
CA THR A 173 19.49 -5.80 4.29
C THR A 173 18.37 -6.74 4.70
N ALA A 174 17.89 -6.59 5.94
CA ALA A 174 16.74 -7.32 6.48
C ALA A 174 15.71 -7.48 5.37
N HIS A 175 15.47 -8.74 4.98
CA HIS A 175 14.62 -9.11 3.87
C HIS A 175 13.25 -8.46 4.07
N ILE A 176 13.00 -7.34 3.38
CA ILE A 176 11.71 -6.67 3.47
C ILE A 176 10.67 -7.68 2.97
N PRO A 177 9.65 -8.00 3.78
CA PRO A 177 8.67 -9.01 3.39
C PRO A 177 7.99 -8.60 2.09
N THR A 178 7.87 -9.55 1.18
CA THR A 178 7.13 -9.40 -0.08
C THR A 178 5.94 -10.35 -0.07
N LEU A 179 4.94 -10.04 -0.89
CA LEU A 179 3.75 -10.84 -1.09
C LEU A 179 4.02 -11.82 -2.25
N PRO A 180 4.28 -13.10 -1.98
CA PRO A 180 4.61 -14.05 -3.04
C PRO A 180 3.42 -14.25 -3.97
N GLY A 181 3.69 -14.34 -5.27
CA GLY A 181 2.64 -14.49 -6.30
C GLY A 181 1.83 -13.22 -6.54
N SER A 182 2.10 -12.11 -5.84
CA SER A 182 1.50 -10.83 -6.18
C SER A 182 2.11 -10.26 -7.46
N ARG A 183 1.29 -9.64 -8.30
CA ARG A 183 1.76 -8.94 -9.51
C ARG A 183 0.83 -7.82 -9.95
N ILE A 184 1.39 -6.90 -10.70
CA ILE A 184 0.66 -5.82 -11.39
C ILE A 184 0.85 -6.07 -12.89
N VAL A 185 -0.24 -6.22 -13.62
CA VAL A 185 -0.24 -6.40 -15.08
C VAL A 185 -0.93 -5.19 -15.72
N VAL A 186 -0.34 -4.63 -16.77
CA VAL A 186 -0.89 -3.46 -17.47
C VAL A 186 -1.43 -3.86 -18.84
N PHE A 187 -2.57 -3.28 -19.19
CA PHE A 187 -3.20 -3.39 -20.49
C PHE A 187 -3.25 -1.99 -21.11
N LYS A 188 -2.71 -1.80 -22.32
CA LYS A 188 -2.84 -0.55 -23.05
C LYS A 188 -3.90 -0.73 -24.13
N ASN A 189 -5.00 0.02 -24.04
CA ASN A 189 -6.12 -0.05 -24.98
C ASN A 189 -6.60 -1.50 -25.20
N GLY A 190 -6.71 -2.27 -24.11
CA GLY A 190 -7.12 -3.68 -24.12
C GLY A 190 -6.03 -4.70 -24.45
N VAL A 191 -4.85 -4.27 -24.92
CA VAL A 191 -3.73 -5.17 -25.24
C VAL A 191 -2.85 -5.38 -24.02
N CYS A 192 -2.61 -6.63 -23.63
CA CYS A 192 -1.77 -6.98 -22.49
C CYS A 192 -0.29 -6.65 -22.77
N MET A 193 0.31 -5.83 -21.90
CA MET A 193 1.73 -5.45 -21.97
C MET A 193 2.63 -6.36 -21.11
N GLY A 194 2.04 -7.35 -20.42
CA GLY A 194 2.75 -8.27 -19.51
C GLY A 194 2.90 -7.74 -18.07
N PRO A 195 3.57 -8.49 -17.19
CA PRO A 195 3.72 -8.10 -15.78
C PRO A 195 4.66 -6.90 -15.62
N MET A 196 4.15 -5.83 -15.01
CA MET A 196 4.90 -4.63 -14.67
C MET A 196 5.76 -4.87 -13.42
N PHE A 197 5.15 -5.34 -12.33
CA PHE A 197 5.85 -5.70 -11.10
C PHE A 197 5.35 -7.04 -10.60
N GLU A 198 6.24 -7.76 -9.92
CA GLU A 198 5.97 -9.05 -9.27
C GLU A 198 6.58 -9.00 -7.87
N ASN A 199 6.01 -9.76 -6.93
CA ASN A 199 6.43 -9.82 -5.53
C ASN A 199 6.46 -8.43 -4.86
N LEU A 200 5.29 -7.79 -4.84
CA LEU A 200 5.09 -6.48 -4.20
C LEU A 200 5.45 -6.53 -2.72
N PHE A 201 5.83 -5.40 -2.13
CA PHE A 201 6.13 -5.32 -0.70
C PHE A 201 4.90 -5.63 0.15
N SER A 202 5.09 -6.35 1.25
CA SER A 202 4.03 -6.62 2.22
C SER A 202 3.63 -5.33 2.93
N PHE A 203 2.32 -5.16 3.11
CA PHE A 203 1.70 -4.13 3.92
C PHE A 203 1.18 -4.69 5.24
N SER A 204 1.74 -5.81 5.70
CA SER A 204 1.33 -6.41 6.97
C SER A 204 1.49 -5.47 8.15
N PRO A 205 0.62 -5.61 9.17
CA PRO A 205 0.71 -4.85 10.40
C PRO A 205 2.12 -4.88 10.99
N SER A 206 2.80 -6.03 10.98
CA SER A 206 4.17 -6.17 11.54
C SER A 206 5.20 -5.19 10.96
N GLY A 207 4.98 -4.68 9.74
CA GLY A 207 5.86 -3.68 9.10
C GLY A 207 5.28 -2.26 9.06
N ALA A 208 4.08 -2.03 9.58
CA ALA A 208 3.37 -0.76 9.57
C ALA A 208 3.55 -0.01 10.89
N ALA A 209 3.70 1.32 10.83
CA ALA A 209 3.91 2.16 12.00
C ALA A 209 3.05 3.43 11.94
N GLN A 210 2.45 3.82 13.07
CA GLN A 210 1.66 5.04 13.25
C GLN A 210 2.38 5.92 14.28
N SER A 211 3.40 6.66 13.83
CA SER A 211 4.34 7.36 14.72
C SER A 211 3.70 8.42 15.64
N SER A 212 2.53 8.95 15.28
CA SER A 212 1.74 9.86 16.11
C SER A 212 1.24 9.22 17.41
N ASN A 213 0.98 7.90 17.41
CA ASN A 213 0.58 7.17 18.58
C ASN A 213 1.22 5.77 18.60
N PRO A 214 2.34 5.60 19.34
CA PRO A 214 3.07 4.34 19.39
C PRO A 214 2.25 3.13 19.84
N SER A 215 1.11 3.35 20.51
CA SER A 215 0.18 2.29 20.96
C SER A 215 -0.53 1.59 19.81
N TYR A 216 -0.52 2.17 18.61
CA TYR A 216 -1.07 1.60 17.37
C TYR A 216 0.03 1.23 16.37
N ASN A 217 1.30 1.22 16.80
CA ASN A 217 2.33 0.62 15.98
C ASN A 217 2.05 -0.87 15.82
N HIS A 218 2.24 -1.36 14.61
CA HIS A 218 2.02 -2.75 14.23
C HIS A 218 0.57 -3.25 14.32
N THR A 219 -0.41 -2.33 14.28
CA THR A 219 -1.83 -2.69 14.22
C THR A 219 -2.44 -2.46 12.85
N ASP A 220 -3.45 -3.27 12.50
CA ASP A 220 -4.29 -3.08 11.32
C ASP A 220 -5.50 -2.24 11.69
N ASP A 221 -5.69 -1.09 11.08
CA ASP A 221 -6.88 -0.26 11.27
C ASP A 221 -7.97 -0.53 10.21
N GLY A 222 -7.82 -1.64 9.47
CA GLY A 222 -8.68 -2.01 8.35
C GLY A 222 -8.36 -1.26 7.06
N SER A 223 -7.35 -0.38 7.06
CA SER A 223 -7.02 0.50 5.93
C SER A 223 -5.67 0.16 5.27
N LEU A 224 -4.97 -0.87 5.74
CA LEU A 224 -3.79 -1.42 5.07
C LEU A 224 -4.15 -2.01 3.70
N GLY A 225 -3.25 -1.87 2.74
CA GLY A 225 -3.40 -2.39 1.38
C GLY A 225 -2.86 -1.45 0.31
N TYR A 226 -3.06 -1.85 -0.95
CA TYR A 226 -2.76 -1.00 -2.10
C TYR A 226 -4.00 -0.26 -2.59
N TYR A 227 -3.78 0.99 -3.02
CA TYR A 227 -4.77 1.91 -3.55
C TYR A 227 -4.36 2.33 -4.97
N PRO A 228 -5.32 2.54 -5.89
CA PRO A 228 -5.01 3.23 -7.14
C PRO A 228 -4.39 4.60 -6.83
N MET A 229 -3.22 4.87 -7.39
CA MET A 229 -2.55 6.16 -7.26
C MET A 229 -2.26 6.74 -8.64
N MET A 230 -2.55 8.02 -8.78
CA MET A 230 -2.23 8.82 -9.96
C MET A 230 -1.46 10.07 -9.53
N SER A 231 -0.54 10.50 -10.38
CA SER A 231 0.22 11.73 -10.17
C SER A 231 0.20 12.54 -11.45
N VAL A 232 -0.14 13.81 -11.33
CA VAL A 232 -0.29 14.71 -12.46
C VAL A 232 0.73 15.85 -12.34
N PHE A 233 1.25 16.29 -13.47
CA PHE A 233 2.25 17.35 -13.53
C PHE A 233 1.89 18.36 -14.62
N SER A 234 2.01 19.65 -14.28
CA SER A 234 1.85 20.78 -15.21
C SER A 234 0.59 20.70 -16.09
N GLY A 235 -0.56 20.39 -15.46
CA GLY A 235 -1.86 20.31 -16.12
C GLY A 235 -2.18 18.96 -16.78
N GLY A 236 -1.45 17.90 -16.42
CA GLY A 236 -1.85 16.52 -16.71
C GLY A 236 -3.19 16.18 -16.05
N ILE A 237 -3.97 15.32 -16.69
CA ILE A 237 -5.32 14.93 -16.24
C ILE A 237 -5.48 13.43 -16.47
N VAL A 238 -5.80 12.72 -15.40
CA VAL A 238 -6.13 11.29 -15.40
C VAL A 238 -7.51 11.13 -14.78
N ARG A 239 -8.32 10.23 -15.32
CA ARG A 239 -9.57 9.79 -14.72
C ARG A 239 -9.46 8.33 -14.33
N LEU A 240 -9.84 8.00 -13.10
CA LEU A 240 -10.00 6.61 -12.67
C LEU A 240 -11.38 6.12 -13.10
N ASN A 241 -11.42 4.94 -13.73
CA ASN A 241 -12.62 4.16 -13.95
C ASN A 241 -12.51 2.87 -13.12
N ALA A 242 -13.22 2.82 -11.99
CA ALA A 242 -13.21 1.66 -11.09
C ALA A 242 -14.13 0.51 -11.54
N GLY A 243 -14.87 0.69 -12.64
CA GLY A 243 -15.91 -0.23 -13.10
C GLY A 243 -17.31 0.15 -12.59
N PRO A 244 -18.34 -0.68 -12.88
CA PRO A 244 -18.24 -1.96 -13.59
C PRO A 244 -18.13 -1.82 -15.11
N ASP A 245 -18.44 -0.64 -15.66
CA ASP A 245 -18.43 -0.38 -17.10
C ASP A 245 -17.03 0.01 -17.57
N PHE A 246 -16.35 -0.90 -18.27
CA PHE A 246 -15.01 -0.71 -18.81
C PHE A 246 -15.01 -0.45 -20.31
N LYS A 247 -14.00 0.27 -20.81
CA LYS A 247 -13.84 0.50 -22.25
C LYS A 247 -13.33 -0.75 -22.97
N TYR A 248 -12.53 -1.55 -22.29
CA TYR A 248 -11.93 -2.76 -22.84
C TYR A 248 -12.36 -4.01 -22.05
N PRO A 249 -12.24 -5.21 -22.64
CA PRO A 249 -12.60 -6.45 -21.95
C PRO A 249 -11.78 -6.65 -20.67
N VAL A 250 -12.47 -7.03 -19.60
CA VAL A 250 -11.85 -7.36 -18.31
C VAL A 250 -11.16 -8.72 -18.41
N PRO A 251 -9.93 -8.88 -17.89
CA PRO A 251 -9.26 -10.17 -17.80
C PRO A 251 -10.07 -11.21 -17.01
N GLU A 252 -9.95 -12.49 -17.39
CA GLU A 252 -10.68 -13.58 -16.73
C GLU A 252 -10.31 -13.68 -15.23
N GLY A 253 -11.33 -13.84 -14.38
CA GLY A 253 -11.17 -13.96 -12.93
C GLY A 253 -10.89 -12.65 -12.18
N ALA A 254 -10.79 -11.52 -12.88
CA ALA A 254 -10.62 -10.21 -12.25
C ALA A 254 -11.96 -9.58 -11.89
N ARG A 255 -12.03 -8.98 -10.69
CA ARG A 255 -13.22 -8.27 -10.21
C ARG A 255 -13.06 -6.75 -10.41
N PRO A 256 -14.12 -6.02 -10.79
CA PRO A 256 -14.11 -4.56 -10.80
C PRO A 256 -13.70 -4.00 -9.44
N LEU A 257 -12.89 -2.94 -9.44
CA LEU A 257 -12.49 -2.29 -8.19
C LEU A 257 -13.68 -1.69 -7.42
N CYS A 258 -14.74 -1.25 -8.10
CA CYS A 258 -15.93 -0.70 -7.46
C CYS A 258 -16.59 -1.68 -6.48
N GLU A 259 -16.55 -2.99 -6.72
CA GLU A 259 -17.08 -3.98 -5.78
C GLU A 259 -16.35 -3.96 -4.43
N ARG A 260 -15.04 -3.63 -4.43
CA ARG A 260 -14.26 -3.53 -3.19
C ARG A 260 -14.70 -2.34 -2.33
N TYR A 261 -15.28 -1.30 -2.94
CA TYR A 261 -15.84 -0.17 -2.20
C TYR A 261 -17.04 -0.63 -1.36
N ASP A 262 -17.98 -1.36 -1.96
CA ASP A 262 -19.15 -1.87 -1.24
C ASP A 262 -18.74 -2.82 -0.11
N GLU A 263 -17.78 -3.72 -0.37
CA GLU A 263 -17.18 -4.56 0.68
C GLU A 263 -16.57 -3.72 1.81
N LYS A 264 -15.89 -2.61 1.48
CA LYS A 264 -15.29 -1.72 2.50
C LYS A 264 -16.34 -1.06 3.37
N ILE A 265 -17.44 -0.58 2.78
CA ILE A 265 -18.52 0.06 3.53
C ILE A 265 -19.16 -0.93 4.50
N VAL A 266 -19.41 -2.16 4.05
CA VAL A 266 -19.95 -3.22 4.92
C VAL A 266 -18.97 -3.58 6.04
N GLU A 267 -17.67 -3.68 5.75
CA GLU A 267 -16.63 -3.87 6.75
C GLU A 267 -16.64 -2.73 7.79
N GLU A 268 -16.69 -1.46 7.34
CA GLU A 268 -16.72 -0.30 8.23
C GLU A 268 -17.94 -0.31 9.16
N TRP A 269 -19.14 -0.56 8.63
CA TRP A 269 -20.34 -0.66 9.46
C TRP A 269 -20.29 -1.81 10.46
N MET A 270 -19.76 -2.96 10.04
CA MET A 270 -19.58 -4.11 10.94
C MET A 270 -18.65 -3.75 12.08
N TRP A 271 -17.52 -3.10 11.79
CA TRP A 271 -16.58 -2.67 12.81
C TRP A 271 -17.16 -1.58 13.72
N ASP A 272 -17.93 -0.64 13.18
CA ASP A 272 -18.58 0.40 14.00
C ASP A 272 -19.56 -0.22 15.01
N LEU A 273 -20.28 -1.28 14.60
CA LEU A 273 -21.17 -2.03 15.50
C LEU A 273 -20.39 -2.81 16.58
N VAL A 274 -19.24 -3.39 16.22
CA VAL A 274 -18.37 -4.10 17.17
C VAL A 274 -17.80 -3.13 18.20
N ASP A 275 -17.27 -1.99 17.74
CA ASP A 275 -16.69 -0.96 18.59
C ASP A 275 -17.75 -0.38 19.55
N GLU A 276 -19.01 -0.20 19.11
CA GLU A 276 -20.12 0.25 19.97
C GLU A 276 -20.45 -0.76 21.07
N VAL A 277 -20.45 -2.06 20.77
CA VAL A 277 -20.69 -3.12 21.76
C VAL A 277 -19.54 -3.20 22.75
N GLU A 278 -18.30 -3.08 22.29
CA GLU A 278 -17.11 -3.04 23.13
C GLU A 278 -17.15 -1.84 24.07
N ALA A 279 -17.43 -0.63 23.56
CA ALA A 279 -17.58 0.58 24.35
C ALA A 279 -18.68 0.44 25.42
N SER A 280 -19.87 -0.04 25.02
CA SER A 280 -20.99 -0.27 25.95
C SER A 280 -20.65 -1.28 27.05
N TYR A 281 -19.86 -2.31 26.73
CA TYR A 281 -19.40 -3.29 27.71
C TYR A 281 -18.37 -2.69 28.65
N LEU A 282 -17.40 -1.92 28.16
CA LEU A 282 -16.40 -1.25 28.98
C LEU A 282 -17.03 -0.23 29.95
N ASP A 283 -18.00 0.56 29.48
CA ASP A 283 -18.77 1.50 30.29
C ASP A 283 -19.55 0.82 31.42
N SER A 284 -19.87 -0.49 31.29
CA SER A 284 -20.59 -1.24 32.34
C SER A 284 -19.75 -1.55 33.59
N PHE A 285 -18.43 -1.35 33.52
CA PHE A 285 -17.51 -1.54 34.65
C PHE A 285 -17.24 -0.26 35.46
N GLU A 286 -17.72 0.90 35.00
CA GLU A 286 -17.66 2.19 35.70
C GLU A 286 -18.91 2.45 36.58
#